data_AF-A0A9X5Z2C7-F1
#
_entry.id   AF-A0A9X5Z2C7-F1
#
_cell.length_a   1.000
_cell.length_b   1.000
_cell.length_c   1.000
_cell.angle_alpha   90.00
_cell.angle_beta   90.00
_cell.angle_gamma   90.00
#
_symmetry.space_group_name_H-M   'P 1'
#
loop_
_entity.id
_entity.type
_entity.pdbx_description
1 polymer ?
#
loop_
_entity_poly.entity_id
_entity_poly.type
_entity_poly.pdbx_seq_one_letter_code
_entity_poly.pdbx_strand_id
1 'polypeptide(L)'
;MTSCLWKHAEGHDPVPAARVSRPYHVYDHEGEHLGSFTAWETAHEWAHLQVALSALPAPLEVEDRRRHSRRRVWADYCAPFPAPAETAGTANTIDDDDAPRATAATAFAFAPPHPRHPS
;
A
#
# COMPACT_ATOMS: atom_id res chain seq x y z
N MET A 1 -46.28 -27.32 0.62
CA MET A 1 -45.80 -27.11 -0.76
C MET A 1 -46.49 -25.87 -1.28
N THR A 2 -45.88 -24.70 -1.09
CA THR A 2 -46.50 -23.43 -1.50
C THR A 2 -45.55 -22.73 -2.43
N SER A 3 -45.96 -22.71 -3.69
CA SER A 3 -45.30 -22.04 -4.81
C SER A 3 -45.34 -20.53 -4.57
N CYS A 4 -44.19 -19.86 -4.61
CA CYS A 4 -44.15 -18.41 -4.73
C CYS A 4 -44.00 -18.05 -6.21
N LEU A 5 -45.15 -17.98 -6.86
CA LEU A 5 -45.35 -17.31 -8.13
C LEU A 5 -45.27 -15.79 -7.89
N TRP A 6 -44.17 -15.15 -8.27
CA TRP A 6 -44.18 -13.71 -8.51
C TRP A 6 -43.44 -13.42 -9.81
N LYS A 7 -44.26 -12.95 -10.75
CA LYS A 7 -43.98 -12.57 -12.11
C LYS A 7 -43.67 -11.08 -12.09
N HIS A 8 -42.46 -10.69 -12.47
CA HIS A 8 -42.21 -9.36 -13.03
C HIS A 8 -41.44 -9.55 -14.34
N ALA A 9 -42.15 -9.28 -15.43
CA ALA A 9 -41.58 -9.12 -16.76
C ALA A 9 -41.40 -7.62 -16.97
N GLU A 10 -40.18 -7.11 -16.82
CA GLU A 10 -39.79 -5.81 -17.32
C GLU A 10 -38.37 -5.96 -17.89
N GLY A 11 -38.26 -5.74 -19.21
CA GLY A 11 -37.01 -5.79 -19.93
C GLY A 11 -36.02 -4.79 -19.35
N HIS A 12 -35.06 -5.28 -18.58
CA HIS A 12 -33.78 -4.63 -18.40
C HIS A 12 -32.79 -5.45 -19.21
N ASP A 13 -32.45 -4.93 -20.39
CA ASP A 13 -31.20 -5.28 -21.03
C ASP A 13 -30.12 -5.17 -19.94
N PRO A 14 -29.41 -6.25 -19.56
CA PRO A 14 -28.31 -6.09 -18.64
C PRO A 14 -27.25 -5.33 -19.41
N VAL A 15 -27.27 -3.99 -19.30
CA VAL A 15 -26.11 -3.15 -19.58
C VAL A 15 -24.96 -3.91 -18.92
N PRO A 16 -23.96 -4.40 -19.69
CA PRO A 16 -22.96 -5.29 -19.15
C PRO A 16 -22.39 -4.54 -17.95
N ALA A 17 -22.68 -5.05 -16.75
CA ALA A 17 -22.28 -4.40 -15.52
C ALA A 17 -20.78 -4.25 -15.65
N ALA A 18 -20.34 -3.04 -15.99
CA ALA A 18 -18.95 -2.76 -16.27
C ALA A 18 -18.24 -3.23 -15.01
N ARG A 19 -17.50 -4.35 -15.12
CA ARG A 19 -16.97 -5.05 -13.96
C ARG A 19 -16.24 -4.01 -13.13
N VAL A 20 -16.81 -3.64 -11.99
CA VAL A 20 -16.31 -2.51 -11.22
C VAL A 20 -14.95 -2.95 -10.71
N SER A 21 -13.90 -2.52 -11.41
CA SER A 21 -12.54 -2.92 -11.10
C SER A 21 -12.20 -2.37 -9.73
N ARG A 22 -11.54 -3.17 -8.90
CA ARG A 22 -11.04 -2.77 -7.58
C ARG A 22 -9.52 -2.71 -7.62
N PRO A 23 -8.93 -1.69 -8.28
CA PRO A 23 -7.49 -1.65 -8.49
C PRO A 23 -6.71 -1.25 -7.25
N TYR A 24 -7.38 -0.83 -6.16
CA TYR A 24 -6.72 -0.33 -4.97
C TYR A 24 -6.71 -1.41 -3.91
N HIS A 25 -5.53 -1.95 -3.62
CA HIS A 25 -5.36 -3.03 -2.67
C HIS A 25 -4.71 -2.50 -1.40
N VAL A 26 -5.10 -3.05 -0.25
CA VAL A 26 -4.42 -2.75 1.02
C VAL A 26 -3.76 -4.01 1.53
N TYR A 27 -2.52 -3.87 1.98
CA TYR A 27 -1.71 -4.92 2.55
C TYR A 27 -1.21 -4.53 3.93
N ASP A 28 -0.86 -5.52 4.74
CA ASP A 28 -0.14 -5.30 5.99
C ASP A 28 1.39 -5.22 5.75
N HIS A 29 2.13 -5.12 6.86
CA HIS A 29 3.60 -5.07 6.84
C HIS A 29 4.28 -6.38 6.39
N GLU A 30 3.58 -7.52 6.45
CA GLU A 30 4.05 -8.82 5.97
C GLU A 30 3.71 -9.05 4.48
N GLY A 31 2.91 -8.15 3.90
CA GLY A 31 2.43 -8.24 2.52
C GLY A 31 1.16 -9.07 2.37
N GLU A 32 0.48 -9.39 3.47
CA GLU A 32 -0.83 -10.05 3.45
C GLU A 32 -1.88 -9.09 2.88
N HIS A 33 -2.70 -9.58 1.95
CA HIS A 33 -3.76 -8.79 1.33
C HIS A 33 -5.00 -8.71 2.23
N LEU A 34 -5.32 -7.50 2.66
CA LEU A 34 -6.39 -7.21 3.61
C LEU A 34 -7.70 -6.81 2.93
N GLY A 35 -7.64 -6.21 1.74
CA GLY A 35 -8.85 -5.77 1.05
C GLY A 35 -8.64 -5.05 -0.27
N SER A 36 -9.69 -5.01 -1.09
CA SER A 36 -9.69 -4.37 -2.41
C SER A 36 -10.84 -3.36 -2.58
N PHE A 37 -10.50 -2.18 -3.07
CA PHE A 37 -11.37 -1.02 -3.16
C PHE A 37 -11.44 -0.46 -4.59
N THR A 38 -12.55 0.20 -4.88
CA THR A 38 -12.82 0.82 -6.19
C THR A 38 -12.23 2.22 -6.33
N ALA A 39 -11.94 2.89 -5.22
CA ALA A 39 -11.36 4.22 -5.15
C ALA A 39 -10.16 4.26 -4.19
N TRP A 40 -9.16 5.09 -4.52
CA TRP A 40 -7.95 5.25 -3.73
C TRP A 40 -8.26 5.83 -2.35
N GLU A 41 -9.11 6.86 -2.32
CA GLU A 41 -9.49 7.59 -1.11
C GLU A 41 -10.15 6.65 -0.10
N THR A 42 -11.05 5.77 -0.56
CA THR A 42 -11.72 4.79 0.30
C THR A 42 -10.74 3.78 0.89
N ALA A 43 -9.78 3.27 0.09
CA ALA A 43 -8.75 2.37 0.59
C ALA A 43 -7.86 3.05 1.64
N HIS A 44 -7.51 4.30 1.38
CA HIS A 44 -6.63 5.12 2.20
C HIS A 44 -7.27 5.50 3.55
N GLU A 45 -8.53 5.95 3.54
CA GLU A 45 -9.30 6.24 4.75
C GLU A 45 -9.53 4.98 5.57
N TRP A 46 -9.86 3.85 4.92
CA TRP A 46 -9.97 2.57 5.61
C TRP A 46 -8.67 2.20 6.32
N ALA A 47 -7.52 2.35 5.66
CA ALA A 47 -6.23 2.05 6.25
C ALA A 47 -5.94 2.93 7.49
N HIS A 48 -6.23 4.24 7.43
CA HIS A 48 -6.11 5.12 8.61
C HIS A 48 -6.99 4.64 9.77
N LEU A 49 -8.25 4.29 9.50
CA LEU A 49 -9.17 3.82 10.52
C LEU A 49 -8.69 2.52 11.16
N GLN A 50 -8.21 1.55 10.37
CA GLN A 50 -7.72 0.28 10.92
C GLN A 50 -6.51 0.47 11.84
N VAL A 51 -5.57 1.33 11.44
CA VAL A 51 -4.38 1.60 12.24
C VAL A 51 -4.73 2.42 13.49
N ALA A 52 -5.58 3.44 13.36
CA ALA A 52 -5.99 4.31 14.47
C ALA A 52 -6.78 3.55 15.54
N LEU A 53 -7.62 2.58 15.13
CA LEU A 53 -8.38 1.74 16.05
C LEU A 53 -7.57 0.58 16.62
N SER A 54 -6.25 0.52 16.35
CA SER A 54 -5.33 -0.56 16.75
C SER A 54 -5.79 -1.96 16.31
N ALA A 55 -6.60 -2.04 15.24
CA ALA A 55 -7.11 -3.30 14.71
C ALA A 55 -6.04 -4.05 13.90
N LEU A 56 -5.06 -3.33 13.35
CA LEU A 56 -3.94 -3.88 12.58
C LEU A 56 -2.62 -3.17 12.90
N PRO A 57 -1.48 -3.88 12.86
CA PRO A 57 -0.17 -3.28 13.04
C PRO A 57 0.16 -2.31 11.90
N ALA A 58 0.73 -1.15 12.26
CA ALA A 58 1.21 -0.15 11.31
C ALA A 58 2.62 -0.49 10.80
N PRO A 59 3.01 -0.05 9.59
CA PRO A 59 2.17 0.64 8.60
C PRO A 59 1.34 -0.34 7.76
N LEU A 60 0.20 0.15 7.25
CA LEU A 60 -0.49 -0.52 6.14
C LEU A 60 -0.02 0.04 4.80
N GLU A 61 0.06 -0.80 3.77
CA GLU A 61 0.44 -0.42 2.42
C GLU A 61 -0.77 -0.38 1.51
N VAL A 62 -1.07 0.79 0.92
CA VAL A 62 -2.11 0.96 -0.09
C VAL A 62 -1.45 0.98 -1.46
N GLU A 63 -1.80 0.03 -2.33
CA GLU A 63 -1.28 -0.12 -3.70
C GLU A 63 -2.33 0.27 -4.74
N ASP A 64 -1.98 1.17 -5.65
CA ASP A 64 -2.70 1.36 -6.91
C ASP A 64 -2.12 0.40 -7.95
N ARG A 65 -2.87 -0.66 -8.26
CA ARG A 65 -2.49 -1.70 -9.22
C ARG A 65 -2.44 -1.20 -10.67
N ARG A 66 -3.06 -0.07 -10.99
CA ARG A 66 -3.02 0.51 -12.35
C ARG A 66 -1.73 1.30 -12.57
N ARG A 67 -1.25 1.98 -11.53
CA ARG A 67 -0.04 2.80 -11.57
C ARG A 67 1.19 2.13 -10.96
N HIS A 68 1.02 0.95 -10.37
CA HIS A 68 2.04 0.24 -9.59
C HIS A 68 2.68 1.11 -8.50
N SER A 69 1.91 2.06 -7.96
CA SER A 69 2.37 2.96 -6.90
C SER A 69 1.84 2.49 -5.55
N ARG A 70 2.70 2.54 -4.53
CA ARG A 70 2.34 2.19 -3.15
C ARG A 70 2.51 3.38 -2.23
N ARG A 71 1.69 3.43 -1.18
CA ARG A 71 1.82 4.40 -0.11
C ARG A 71 1.64 3.73 1.24
N ARG A 72 2.50 4.09 2.19
CA ARG A 72 2.44 3.63 3.57
C ARG A 72 1.60 4.57 4.42
N VAL A 73 0.72 4.00 5.23
CA VAL A 73 -0.24 4.71 6.06
C VAL A 73 -0.03 4.31 7.52
N TRP A 74 0.13 5.32 8.38
CA TRP A 74 0.10 5.23 9.84
C TRP A 74 -1.17 5.94 10.34
N ALA A 75 -1.49 5.81 11.64
CA ALA A 75 -2.66 6.47 12.22
C ALA A 75 -2.65 7.99 11.96
N ASP A 76 -1.53 8.66 12.27
CA ASP A 76 -1.45 10.12 12.28
C ASP A 76 -0.79 10.72 11.04
N TYR A 77 -0.15 9.91 10.19
CA TYR A 77 0.58 10.40 9.04
C TYR A 77 0.68 9.39 7.91
N CYS A 78 1.07 9.87 6.73
CA CYS A 78 1.31 9.05 5.55
C CYS A 78 2.72 9.26 5.02
N ALA A 79 3.29 8.24 4.39
CA ALA A 79 4.51 8.42 3.63
C ALA A 79 4.24 9.43 2.49
N PRO A 80 5.22 10.28 2.15
CA PRO A 80 5.17 11.02 0.91
C PRO A 80 5.13 10.01 -0.26
N PHE A 81 4.49 10.40 -1.37
CA PHE A 81 4.65 9.62 -2.59
C PHE A 81 6.15 9.61 -2.94
N PRO A 82 6.70 8.44 -3.35
CA PRO A 82 8.07 8.42 -3.80
C PRO A 82 8.21 9.44 -4.93
N ALA A 83 9.18 10.34 -4.80
CA ALA A 83 9.52 11.22 -5.90
C ALA A 83 9.77 10.35 -7.14
N PRO A 84 9.34 10.78 -8.34
CA PRO A 84 9.80 10.11 -9.55
C PRO A 84 11.32 10.03 -9.43
N ALA A 85 11.86 8.83 -9.52
CA ALA A 85 13.30 8.64 -9.52
C ALA A 85 13.82 9.39 -10.74
N GLU A 86 14.14 10.67 -10.59
CA GLU A 86 15.14 11.31 -11.42
C GLU A 86 16.30 10.36 -11.33
N THR A 87 16.56 9.73 -12.47
CA THR A 87 17.60 8.74 -12.64
C THR A 87 18.81 9.32 -11.94
N ALA A 88 19.19 8.74 -10.80
CA ALA A 88 20.50 8.97 -10.24
C ALA A 88 21.45 8.40 -11.29
N GLY A 89 21.76 9.24 -12.28
CA GLY A 89 22.78 9.01 -13.25
C GLY A 89 24.06 8.96 -12.44
N THR A 90 24.43 7.75 -12.03
CA THR A 90 25.78 7.43 -11.63
C THR A 90 26.64 7.58 -12.88
N ALA A 91 26.95 8.82 -13.24
CA ALA A 91 28.12 9.15 -14.03
C ALA A 91 29.33 9.08 -13.09
N ASN A 92 29.63 7.89 -12.57
CA ASN A 92 30.96 7.60 -12.05
C ASN A 92 31.75 7.03 -13.22
N THR A 93 32.40 7.91 -13.97
CA THR A 93 33.59 7.53 -14.73
C THR A 93 34.61 7.05 -13.70
N ILE A 94 34.69 5.74 -13.50
CA ILE A 94 35.78 5.12 -12.76
C ILE A 94 36.95 5.06 -13.75
N ASP A 95 37.79 6.08 -13.69
CA ASP A 95 39.18 5.98 -14.11
C ASP A 95 39.88 5.09 -13.08
N ASP A 96 40.46 4.00 -13.56
CA ASP A 96 41.14 2.97 -12.81
C ASP A 96 42.56 3.48 -12.48
N ASP A 97 42.81 3.97 -11.26
CA ASP A 97 44.16 3.94 -10.68
C ASP A 97 44.17 4.14 -9.14
N ASP A 98 44.64 3.09 -8.47
CA ASP A 98 45.44 3.04 -7.24
C ASP A 98 45.00 3.70 -5.90
N ALA A 99 44.82 2.81 -4.90
CA ALA A 99 45.23 2.91 -3.48
C ALA A 99 44.13 2.75 -2.39
N PRO A 100 44.39 2.00 -1.29
CA PRO A 100 43.36 1.58 -0.34
C PRO A 100 43.28 2.52 0.87
N ARG A 101 42.09 3.03 1.19
CA ARG A 101 41.84 3.56 2.55
C ARG A 101 40.36 3.49 2.98
N ALA A 102 40.11 2.53 3.87
CA ALA A 102 39.09 2.53 4.92
C ALA A 102 37.70 3.09 4.54
N THR A 103 36.83 2.24 4.00
CA THR A 103 35.40 2.51 3.96
C THR A 103 34.78 2.13 5.30
N ALA A 104 34.52 3.17 6.09
CA ALA A 104 33.68 3.11 7.27
C ALA A 104 32.31 2.53 6.91
N ALA A 105 31.83 1.64 7.78
CA ALA A 105 30.51 1.05 7.72
C ALA A 105 29.42 2.13 7.91
N THR A 106 28.38 2.07 7.08
CA THR A 106 27.07 2.62 7.45
C THR A 106 25.99 1.63 7.03
N ALA A 107 25.77 0.64 7.90
CA ALA A 107 24.53 -0.12 7.91
C ALA A 107 23.43 0.80 8.46
N PHE A 108 22.55 1.31 7.60
CA PHE A 108 21.29 1.91 8.07
C PHE A 108 20.32 0.79 8.42
N ALA A 109 20.49 0.23 9.62
CA ALA A 109 19.48 -0.61 10.25
C ALA A 109 18.42 0.30 10.90
N PHE A 110 17.23 0.35 10.32
CA PHE A 110 16.08 1.02 10.90
C PHE A 110 15.50 0.11 12.00
N ALA A 111 15.86 0.33 13.25
CA ALA A 111 15.38 -0.45 14.39
C ALA A 111 14.03 0.08 14.92
N PRO A 112 13.01 -0.76 15.14
CA PRO A 112 11.75 -0.33 15.75
C PRO A 112 11.92 0.01 17.24
N PRO A 113 11.15 0.98 17.79
CA PRO A 113 11.26 1.38 19.19
C PRO A 113 10.76 0.28 20.13
N HIS A 114 11.58 -0.08 21.12
CA HIS A 114 11.24 -1.07 22.15
C HIS A 114 10.28 -0.47 23.21
N PRO A 115 9.32 -1.24 23.74
CA PRO A 115 8.43 -0.79 24.81
C PRO A 115 9.20 -0.66 26.14
N ARG A 116 8.99 0.44 26.87
CA ARG A 116 9.52 0.62 28.23
C ARG A 116 8.61 -0.11 29.22
N HIS A 117 9.19 -1.00 30.02
CA HIS A 117 8.49 -1.66 31.12
C HIS A 117 8.49 -0.75 32.38
N PRO A 118 7.37 -0.56 33.08
CA PRO A 118 7.37 0.10 34.38
C PRO A 118 7.83 -0.86 35.50
N SER A 119 8.46 -0.27 36.52
CA SER A 119 8.91 -0.89 37.79
C SER A 119 7.78 -1.24 38.74
#